data_AF-A0A1V3NCM2-F1
#
_entry.id   AF-A0A1V3NCM2-F1
#
_cell.length_a   1.000
_cell.length_b   1.000
_cell.length_c   1.000
_cell.angle_alpha   90.00
_cell.angle_beta   90.00
_cell.angle_gamma   90.00
#
_symmetry.space_group_name_H-M   'P 1'
#
loop_
_entity.id
_entity.type
_entity.pdbx_description
1 polymer ?
#
loop_
_entity_poly.entity_id
_entity_poly.type
_entity_poly.pdbx_seq_one_letter_code
_entity_poly.pdbx_strand_id
1 'polypeptide(L)'
;MNVTSLLVKSSAPLFSLFLKREDLDEFVACYKPSNRHDRTEENHPHPHPLPEGEGTGGEGRWRAYDYDELIKRDKASLDIFWLRDESLSDSDDLPAPEVIAQEIVEDLEAALEQFREIAGDLGADSETANV
;
A
#
# COMPACT_ATOMS: atom_id res chain seq x y z
N MET A 1 -21.16 38.31 19.47
CA MET A 1 -20.37 37.07 19.30
C MET A 1 -20.51 36.65 17.85
N ASN A 2 -19.46 36.83 17.05
CA ASN A 2 -19.53 36.65 15.60
C ASN A 2 -19.12 35.20 15.25
N VAL A 3 -20.06 34.44 14.67
CA VAL A 3 -19.91 33.02 14.28
C VAL A 3 -18.97 32.80 13.09
N THR A 4 -18.41 33.87 12.53
CA THR A 4 -17.47 33.85 11.39
C THR A 4 -16.03 33.45 11.74
N SER A 5 -15.73 33.10 13.00
CA SER A 5 -14.36 32.75 13.43
C SER A 5 -14.04 31.24 13.40
N LEU A 6 -15.00 30.37 13.12
CA LEU A 6 -14.81 28.92 13.28
C LEU A 6 -14.43 28.14 12.01
N LEU A 7 -14.27 28.79 10.86
CA LEU A 7 -13.98 28.11 9.59
C LEU A 7 -12.60 28.46 9.00
N VAL A 8 -11.57 28.61 9.85
CA VAL A 8 -10.15 28.76 9.41
C VAL A 8 -9.21 27.88 10.25
N LYS A 9 -9.69 26.77 10.80
CA LYS A 9 -8.87 25.82 11.56
C LYS A 9 -9.05 24.38 11.10
N SER A 10 -8.94 24.14 9.80
CA SER A 10 -8.51 22.84 9.28
C SER A 10 -8.12 23.01 7.80
N SER A 11 -7.04 23.74 7.58
CA SER A 11 -6.26 23.57 6.35
C SER A 11 -4.90 23.09 6.83
N ALA A 12 -4.82 21.79 7.10
CA ALA A 12 -3.53 21.12 7.10
C ALA A 12 -2.87 21.50 5.77
N PRO A 13 -1.65 22.06 5.77
CA PRO A 13 -1.01 22.43 4.52
C PRO A 13 -0.94 21.15 3.68
N LEU A 14 -1.45 21.22 2.45
CA LEU A 14 -1.15 20.24 1.41
C LEU A 14 0.36 20.24 1.25
N PHE A 15 1.03 19.40 2.03
CA PHE A 15 2.48 19.31 2.11
C PHE A 15 2.91 18.65 0.80
N SER A 16 3.16 19.50 -0.20
CA SER A 16 3.87 19.21 -1.45
C SER A 16 3.52 17.89 -2.17
N LEU A 17 2.48 17.88 -3.00
CA LEU A 17 2.30 16.81 -4.01
C LEU A 17 3.31 16.86 -5.17
N PHE A 18 4.11 17.93 -5.24
CA PHE A 18 5.16 18.06 -6.25
C PHE A 18 6.49 17.66 -5.66
N LEU A 19 7.22 16.83 -6.40
CA LEU A 19 8.60 16.48 -6.09
C LEU A 19 9.46 17.74 -6.04
N LYS A 20 10.09 17.98 -4.90
CA LYS A 20 11.01 19.10 -4.69
C LYS A 20 12.44 18.59 -4.56
N ARG A 21 13.38 19.53 -4.59
CA ARG A 21 14.80 19.17 -4.43
C ARG A 21 15.04 18.63 -3.02
N GLU A 22 14.38 19.18 -2.01
CA GLU A 22 14.56 18.80 -0.60
C GLU A 22 14.22 17.32 -0.36
N ASP A 23 13.28 16.74 -1.11
CA ASP A 23 12.91 15.32 -1.02
C ASP A 23 14.08 14.38 -1.40
N LEU A 24 15.06 14.89 -2.16
CA LEU A 24 16.24 14.13 -2.60
C LEU A 24 17.49 14.42 -1.77
N ASP A 25 17.43 15.31 -0.78
CA ASP A 25 18.62 15.67 0.01
C ASP A 25 19.17 14.50 0.82
N GLU A 26 18.28 13.67 1.38
CA GLU A 26 18.66 12.45 2.09
C GLU A 26 19.39 11.47 1.17
N PHE A 27 18.88 11.27 -0.06
CA PHE A 27 19.54 10.46 -1.07
C PHE A 27 20.93 11.01 -1.42
N VAL A 28 21.07 12.31 -1.65
CA VAL A 28 22.35 12.93 -2.02
C VAL A 28 23.37 12.82 -0.88
N ALA A 29 22.94 12.99 0.36
CA ALA A 29 23.77 12.80 1.54
C ALA A 29 24.29 11.35 1.65
N CYS A 30 23.42 10.36 1.42
CA CYS A 30 23.80 8.94 1.43
C CYS A 30 24.67 8.55 0.21
N TYR A 31 24.37 9.11 -0.97
CA TYR A 31 25.07 8.80 -2.21
C TYR A 31 26.54 9.24 -2.21
N LYS A 32 26.90 10.26 -1.43
CA LYS A 32 28.27 10.81 -1.28
C LYS A 32 28.99 10.94 -2.65
N PRO A 33 28.54 11.84 -3.55
CA PRO A 33 29.02 11.89 -4.93
C PRO A 33 30.53 12.11 -5.06
N SER A 34 31.11 12.88 -4.14
CA SER A 34 32.56 13.16 -4.11
C SER A 34 33.40 12.02 -3.55
N ASN A 35 32.81 11.11 -2.75
CA ASN A 35 33.53 9.97 -2.19
C ASN A 35 32.62 8.75 -2.03
N ARG A 36 32.38 8.06 -3.15
CA ARG A 36 31.51 6.86 -3.21
C ARG A 36 31.99 5.70 -2.34
N HIS A 37 33.27 5.66 -2.01
CA HIS A 37 33.86 4.57 -1.24
C HIS A 37 33.56 4.70 0.26
N ASP A 38 33.18 5.90 0.70
CA ASP A 38 32.77 6.16 2.10
C ASP A 38 31.27 5.95 2.32
N ARG A 39 30.55 5.34 1.37
CA ARG A 39 29.13 5.02 1.56
C ARG A 39 29.02 3.99 2.67
N THR A 40 28.29 4.36 3.73
CA THR A 40 28.06 3.48 4.87
C THR A 40 26.56 3.35 5.08
N GLU A 41 26.13 2.16 5.48
CA GLU A 41 24.77 1.92 5.98
C GLU A 41 24.58 2.56 7.37
N GLU A 42 25.68 2.90 8.07
CA GLU A 42 25.71 3.37 9.47
C GLU A 42 24.93 4.66 9.76
N ASN A 43 24.68 5.53 8.77
CA ASN A 43 23.83 6.70 8.99
C ASN A 43 22.33 6.35 9.11
N HIS A 44 21.98 5.09 8.83
CA HIS A 44 20.66 4.48 9.04
C HIS A 44 20.83 3.00 9.49
N PRO A 45 21.34 2.76 10.71
CA PRO A 45 21.84 1.45 11.11
C PRO A 45 20.72 0.43 11.35
N HIS A 46 21.00 -0.81 10.95
CA HIS A 46 20.24 -2.03 11.27
C HIS A 46 20.46 -2.44 12.75
N PRO A 47 19.43 -2.78 13.56
CA PRO A 47 19.64 -3.55 14.78
C PRO A 47 19.81 -5.03 14.39
N HIS A 48 21.04 -5.55 14.43
CA HIS A 48 21.36 -6.97 14.20
C HIS A 48 20.72 -7.87 15.28
N PRO A 49 20.43 -9.20 15.08
CA PRO A 49 20.74 -10.14 13.97
C PRO A 49 19.47 -10.67 13.24
N LEU A 50 19.43 -11.49 12.16
CA LEU A 50 20.35 -12.12 11.18
C LEU A 50 19.48 -12.94 10.15
N PRO A 51 20.04 -13.72 9.20
CA PRO A 51 19.30 -14.47 8.18
C PRO A 51 18.53 -15.69 8.72
N GLU A 52 17.71 -16.22 7.81
CA GLU A 52 16.79 -17.35 7.91
C GLU A 52 15.44 -17.03 8.57
N GLY A 53 14.49 -16.67 7.70
CA GLY A 53 13.08 -16.49 8.06
C GLY A 53 12.81 -15.11 8.65
N GLU A 54 11.96 -14.35 7.96
CA GLU A 54 11.22 -13.22 8.55
C GLU A 54 12.11 -12.22 9.30
N GLY A 55 13.06 -11.62 8.58
CA GLY A 55 13.93 -10.58 9.13
C GLY A 55 13.13 -9.32 9.51
N THR A 56 13.11 -9.00 10.79
CA THR A 56 12.69 -7.70 11.34
C THR A 56 13.64 -6.59 10.85
N GLY A 57 13.41 -6.10 9.63
CA GLY A 57 14.22 -5.05 9.00
C GLY A 57 13.72 -3.67 9.41
N GLY A 58 14.58 -2.87 10.05
CA GLY A 58 14.27 -1.49 10.40
C GLY A 58 13.90 -0.61 9.19
N GLU A 59 13.24 0.52 9.46
CA GLU A 59 12.59 1.46 8.51
C GLU A 59 13.54 2.19 7.52
N GLY A 60 14.81 1.78 7.42
CA GLY A 60 15.83 2.47 6.62
C GLY A 60 15.67 2.31 5.09
N ARG A 61 15.73 3.44 4.37
CA ARG A 61 15.59 3.52 2.89
C ARG A 61 16.89 3.33 2.10
N TRP A 62 18.04 3.17 2.77
CA TRP A 62 19.35 3.00 2.12
C TRP A 62 19.98 1.65 2.49
N ARG A 63 20.22 0.79 1.50
CA ARG A 63 20.73 -0.58 1.70
C ARG A 63 21.70 -0.99 0.60
N ALA A 64 22.80 -1.64 0.97
CA ALA A 64 23.72 -2.30 0.05
C ALA A 64 23.39 -3.80 -0.04
N TYR A 65 23.73 -4.39 -1.19
CA TYR A 65 23.59 -5.82 -1.46
C TYR A 65 24.91 -6.32 -2.04
N ASP A 66 25.38 -7.46 -1.54
CA ASP A 66 26.60 -8.07 -2.05
C ASP A 66 26.35 -8.79 -3.37
N TYR A 67 27.39 -8.89 -4.19
CA TYR A 67 27.31 -9.55 -5.51
C TYR A 67 26.76 -10.98 -5.42
N ASP A 68 27.20 -11.73 -4.42
CA ASP A 68 26.78 -13.11 -4.21
C ASP A 68 25.30 -13.22 -3.83
N GLU A 69 24.72 -12.19 -3.23
CA GLU A 69 23.28 -12.14 -2.95
C GLU A 69 22.48 -11.88 -4.22
N LEU A 70 22.95 -10.94 -5.05
CA LEU A 70 22.30 -10.57 -6.29
C LEU A 70 22.29 -11.72 -7.30
N ILE A 71 23.41 -12.43 -7.44
CA ILE A 71 23.53 -13.51 -8.43
C ILE A 71 22.73 -14.77 -8.07
N LYS A 72 22.41 -14.97 -6.78
CA LYS A 72 21.58 -16.07 -6.31
C LYS A 72 20.08 -15.84 -6.56
N ARG A 73 19.66 -14.60 -6.85
CA ARG A 73 18.26 -14.28 -7.14
C ARG A 73 17.84 -14.88 -8.47
N ASP A 74 16.53 -15.11 -8.62
CA ASP A 74 15.97 -15.53 -9.91
C ASP A 74 16.38 -14.54 -11.00
N LYS A 75 17.06 -15.06 -12.04
CA LYS A 75 17.57 -14.30 -13.18
C LYS A 75 18.48 -13.11 -12.81
N ALA A 76 19.10 -13.13 -11.63
CA ALA A 76 19.83 -11.98 -11.09
C ALA A 76 19.02 -10.67 -11.11
N SER A 77 17.71 -10.78 -10.80
CA SER A 77 16.80 -9.63 -10.82
C SER A 77 17.23 -8.55 -9.81
N LEU A 78 17.42 -7.33 -10.32
CA LEU A 78 17.69 -6.11 -9.54
C LEU A 78 16.44 -5.41 -9.03
N ASP A 79 15.26 -5.99 -9.30
CA ASP A 79 14.01 -5.54 -8.72
C ASP A 79 13.95 -5.99 -7.25
N ILE A 80 14.43 -5.12 -6.35
CA ILE A 80 14.65 -5.43 -4.94
C ILE A 80 13.88 -4.44 -4.08
N PHE A 81 12.89 -4.95 -3.37
CA PHE A 81 12.13 -4.23 -2.35
C PHE A 81 12.36 -4.90 -1.01
N TRP A 82 12.61 -4.09 0.02
CA TRP A 82 12.78 -4.56 1.40
C TRP A 82 11.98 -3.76 2.42
N LEU A 83 11.42 -2.61 2.01
CA LEU A 83 10.45 -1.87 2.79
C LEU A 83 9.06 -2.28 2.33
N ARG A 84 8.21 -2.64 3.28
CA ARG A 84 6.79 -2.83 3.06
C ARG A 84 6.11 -1.50 3.28
N ASP A 85 5.24 -1.10 2.37
CA ASP A 85 4.40 0.07 2.57
C ASP A 85 3.24 -0.33 3.50
N GLU A 86 3.16 0.26 4.69
CA GLU A 86 2.09 0.00 5.65
C GLU A 86 0.72 0.48 5.14
N SER A 87 0.67 1.39 4.15
CA SER A 87 -0.60 1.78 3.52
C SER A 87 -1.15 0.73 2.54
N LEU A 88 -0.35 -0.29 2.20
CA LEU A 88 -0.73 -1.46 1.40
C LEU A 88 -1.12 -2.67 2.30
N SER A 89 -1.45 -2.44 3.57
CA SER A 89 -1.87 -3.43 4.59
C SER A 89 -3.16 -4.21 4.27
N ASP A 90 -3.81 -3.95 3.14
CA ASP A 90 -5.05 -4.65 2.75
C ASP A 90 -4.89 -6.16 2.62
N SER A 91 -3.67 -6.72 2.56
CA SER A 91 -3.45 -8.17 2.51
C SER A 91 -3.17 -8.82 3.87
N ASP A 92 -2.65 -8.09 4.86
CA ASP A 92 -2.30 -8.67 6.17
C ASP A 92 -3.45 -8.55 7.18
N ASP A 93 -4.37 -7.61 6.95
CA ASP A 93 -5.59 -7.42 7.76
C ASP A 93 -6.78 -8.25 7.25
N LEU A 94 -6.57 -9.14 6.28
CA LEU A 94 -7.65 -9.98 5.77
C LEU A 94 -8.06 -11.02 6.82
N PRO A 95 -9.36 -11.16 7.11
CA PRO A 95 -9.85 -12.24 7.95
C PRO A 95 -9.56 -13.60 7.29
N ALA A 96 -9.73 -14.68 8.06
CA ALA A 96 -9.45 -16.02 7.55
C ALA A 96 -10.19 -16.29 6.23
N PRO A 97 -9.60 -17.07 5.28
CA PRO A 97 -10.18 -17.29 3.96
C PRO A 97 -11.63 -17.79 3.99
N GLU A 98 -11.97 -18.57 5.01
CA GLU A 98 -13.32 -19.08 5.23
C GLU A 98 -14.33 -17.97 5.52
N VAL A 99 -13.91 -16.92 6.23
CA VAL A 99 -14.76 -15.74 6.53
C VAL A 99 -15.00 -14.95 5.26
N ILE A 100 -13.95 -14.69 4.47
CA ILE A 100 -14.06 -13.97 3.19
C ILE A 100 -14.98 -14.73 2.22
N ALA A 101 -14.82 -16.05 2.13
CA ALA A 101 -15.66 -16.88 1.26
C ALA A 101 -17.13 -16.84 1.68
N GLN A 102 -17.41 -16.86 2.98
CA GLN A 102 -18.76 -16.77 3.53
C GLN A 102 -19.40 -15.41 3.21
N GLU A 103 -18.69 -14.30 3.43
CA GLU A 103 -19.16 -12.94 3.11
C GLU A 103 -19.47 -12.77 1.62
N ILE A 104 -18.60 -13.28 0.74
CA ILE A 104 -18.84 -13.25 -0.72
C ILE A 104 -20.12 -14.00 -1.10
N VAL A 105 -20.38 -15.15 -0.49
CA VAL A 105 -21.59 -15.94 -0.78
C VAL A 105 -22.85 -15.16 -0.34
N GLU A 106 -22.83 -14.58 0.86
CA GLU A 106 -23.97 -13.81 1.39
C GLU A 106 -24.26 -12.58 0.52
N ASP A 107 -23.23 -11.84 0.11
CA ASP A 107 -23.38 -10.68 -0.78
C ASP A 107 -23.94 -11.07 -2.15
N LEU A 108 -23.48 -12.18 -2.71
CA LEU A 108 -23.98 -12.69 -4.00
C LEU A 108 -25.43 -13.16 -3.91
N GLU A 109 -25.82 -13.81 -2.81
CA GLU A 109 -27.21 -14.21 -2.58
C GLU A 109 -28.14 -12.99 -2.47
N ALA A 110 -27.73 -11.96 -1.72
CA ALA A 110 -28.49 -10.72 -1.59
C ALA A 110 -28.63 -10.01 -2.95
N ALA A 111 -27.55 -9.93 -3.74
CA ALA A 111 -27.58 -9.36 -5.08
C ALA A 111 -28.49 -10.15 -6.04
N LEU A 112 -28.44 -11.49 -5.98
CA LEU A 112 -29.30 -12.34 -6.80
C LEU A 112 -30.77 -12.18 -6.45
N GLU A 113 -31.11 -12.01 -5.17
CA GLU A 113 -32.49 -11.79 -4.76
C GLU A 113 -33.02 -10.45 -5.27
N GLN A 114 -32.22 -9.38 -5.18
CA GLN A 114 -32.56 -8.08 -5.77
C GLN A 114 -32.79 -8.19 -7.29
N PHE A 115 -31.96 -8.94 -8.01
CA PHE A 115 -32.17 -9.15 -9.44
C PHE A 115 -33.44 -9.94 -9.75
N ARG A 116 -33.84 -10.89 -8.91
CA ARG A 116 -35.09 -11.63 -9.05
C ARG A 116 -36.31 -10.74 -8.82
N GLU A 117 -36.25 -9.86 -7.82
CA GLU A 117 -37.30 -8.88 -7.56
C GLU A 117 -37.48 -7.94 -8.76
N ILE A 118 -36.39 -7.37 -9.27
CA ILE A 118 -36.39 -6.53 -10.48
C ILE A 118 -36.94 -7.30 -11.70
N ALA A 119 -36.53 -8.56 -11.88
CA ALA A 119 -37.03 -9.39 -12.97
C ALA A 119 -38.52 -9.73 -12.83
N GLY A 120 -39.01 -9.89 -11.59
CA GLY A 120 -40.43 -10.08 -11.28
C GLY A 120 -41.25 -8.84 -11.62
N ASP A 121 -40.79 -7.66 -11.21
CA ASP A 121 -41.42 -6.37 -11.53
C ASP A 121 -41.48 -6.15 -13.04
N LEU A 122 -40.37 -6.37 -13.76
CA LEU A 122 -40.32 -6.23 -15.22
C LEU A 122 -41.16 -7.30 -15.95
N GLY A 123 -41.31 -8.49 -15.38
CA GLY A 123 -42.15 -9.56 -15.93
C GLY A 123 -43.65 -9.28 -15.77
N ALA A 124 -44.04 -8.68 -14.65
CA ALA A 124 -45.43 -8.31 -14.35
C ALA A 124 -45.97 -7.18 -15.24
N ASP A 125 -45.09 -6.32 -15.75
CA ASP A 125 -45.46 -5.25 -16.70
C ASP A 125 -45.83 -5.76 -18.11
N SER A 126 -45.54 -7.03 -18.43
CA SER A 126 -45.85 -7.62 -19.74
C SER A 126 -47.31 -8.13 -19.88
N GLU A 127 -48.06 -8.25 -18.77
CA GLU A 127 -49.40 -8.86 -18.78
C GLU A 127 -50.56 -7.84 -18.70
N THR A 128 -50.27 -6.55 -18.43
CA THR A 128 -51.30 -5.50 -18.33
C THR A 128 -51.52 -4.68 -19.60
N ALA A 129 -50.79 -4.95 -20.70
CA ALA A 129 -50.89 -4.21 -21.96
C ALA A 129 -51.87 -4.81 -23.01
N ASN A 130 -52.72 -5.77 -22.63
CA ASN A 130 -53.76 -6.34 -23.50
C ASN A 130 -55.12 -6.39 -22.81
N VAL A 131 -55.75 -5.24 -22.59
CA VAL A 131 -57.22 -5.09 -22.38
C VAL A 131 -57.71 -3.86 -23.12
#